data_AF-A0A0Q4QG45-F1
#
_entry.id   AF-A0A0Q4QG45-F1
#
_cell.length_a   1.000
_cell.length_b   1.000
_cell.length_c   1.000
_cell.angle_alpha   90.00
_cell.angle_beta   90.00
_cell.angle_gamma   90.00
#
_symmetry.space_group_name_H-M   'P 1'
#
loop_
_entity.id
_entity.type
_entity.pdbx_description
1 polymer ?
#
loop_
_entity_poly.entity_id
_entity_poly.type
_entity_poly.pdbx_seq_one_letter_code
_entity_poly.pdbx_strand_id
1 'polypeptide(L)'
;MIFGYLNYLVTKMLKRRMENGNKIAKQADNGSIPTDHWDEKTFEDKKMHMNNIFQGKDFDGNWHAGSLTILHCYLCSLERGEPLKKGHYISSELGVPFAYYVRPETVRQGVRLPDRFGNEMFDGDITELEVEGEKRRFVVRIGTVVRDIECDPPFSEEIERASITGVYFEWEGKKLFPLVDKHDVPDNERMVIIGNVWDNPELLQDI
;
A
#
# COMPACT_ATOMS: atom_id res chain seq x y z
N MET A 1 21.57 2.23 11.60
CA MET A 1 21.03 3.46 12.23
C MET A 1 20.30 4.31 11.18
N ILE A 2 19.38 3.71 10.39
CA ILE A 2 18.79 4.33 9.18
C ILE A 2 17.46 5.05 9.51
N PHE A 3 16.73 4.58 10.53
CA PHE A 3 15.49 5.21 11.00
C PHE A 3 15.67 6.64 11.55
N GLY A 4 16.86 6.98 12.06
CA GLY A 4 17.15 8.33 12.56
C GLY A 4 17.27 9.38 11.45
N TYR A 5 17.77 8.98 10.27
CA TYR A 5 18.05 9.91 9.18
C TYR A 5 16.78 10.29 8.41
N LEU A 6 15.85 9.35 8.23
CA LEU A 6 14.57 9.60 7.59
C LEU A 6 13.67 10.51 8.44
N ASN A 7 13.63 10.28 9.76
CA ASN A 7 12.91 11.17 10.69
C ASN A 7 13.54 12.58 10.74
N TYR A 8 14.87 12.68 10.67
CA TYR A 8 15.55 13.97 10.59
C TYR A 8 15.20 14.73 9.31
N LEU A 9 15.18 14.06 8.16
CA LEU A 9 14.84 14.67 6.87
C LEU A 9 13.37 15.11 6.81
N VAL A 10 12.43 14.28 7.27
CA VAL A 10 11.00 14.65 7.35
C VAL A 10 10.79 15.84 8.28
N THR A 11 11.41 15.84 9.47
CA THR A 11 11.29 16.95 10.42
C THR A 11 11.90 18.24 9.88
N LYS A 12 13.01 18.15 9.12
CA LYS A 12 13.69 19.28 8.48
C LYS A 12 12.90 19.84 7.29
N MET A 13 12.23 18.97 6.53
CA MET A 13 11.31 19.36 5.45
C MET A 13 10.08 20.07 6.00
N LEU A 14 9.50 19.58 7.10
CA LEU A 14 8.35 20.22 7.77
C LEU A 14 8.71 21.59 8.35
N LYS A 15 9.88 21.74 8.99
CA LYS A 15 10.36 23.05 9.49
C LYS A 15 10.58 24.07 8.37
N ARG A 16 11.18 23.68 7.25
CA ARG A 16 11.39 24.57 6.10
C ARG A 16 10.09 24.97 5.41
N ARG A 17 9.09 24.08 5.38
CA ARG A 17 7.75 24.40 4.83
C ARG A 17 7.01 25.41 5.71
N MET A 18 7.16 25.32 7.04
CA MET A 18 6.63 26.33 7.97
C MET A 18 7.34 27.69 7.85
N GLU A 19 8.66 27.71 7.68
CA GLU A 19 9.44 28.95 7.51
C GLU A 19 9.17 29.63 6.16
N ASN A 20 8.94 28.86 5.09
CA ASN A 20 8.62 29.39 3.76
C ASN A 20 7.14 29.80 3.63
N GLY A 21 6.20 29.08 4.27
CA GLY A 21 4.79 29.49 4.33
C GLY A 21 4.61 30.86 5.00
N ASN A 22 5.38 31.15 6.05
CA ASN A 22 5.38 32.44 6.74
C ASN A 22 6.00 33.60 5.92
N LYS A 23 6.81 33.30 4.90
CA LYS A 23 7.36 34.31 3.97
C LYS A 23 6.39 34.61 2.83
N ILE A 24 5.70 33.59 2.31
CA ILE A 24 4.72 33.73 1.22
C ILE A 24 3.48 34.49 1.71
N ALA A 25 3.04 34.27 2.97
CA ALA A 25 1.93 34.99 3.58
C ALA A 25 2.17 36.50 3.81
N LYS A 26 3.43 36.97 3.71
CA LYS A 26 3.77 38.41 3.84
C LYS A 26 3.96 39.13 2.50
N GLN A 27 3.85 38.42 1.37
CA GLN A 27 4.16 38.96 0.04
C GLN A 27 3.00 38.90 -0.97
N ALA A 28 1.84 38.33 -0.59
CA ALA A 28 0.58 38.40 -1.33
C ALA A 28 -0.44 39.26 -0.55
N ASP A 29 -0.20 40.57 -0.56
CA ASP A 29 -1.07 41.64 -0.05
C ASP A 29 -2.41 41.72 -0.82
N ASN A 30 -3.45 42.29 -0.21
CA ASN A 30 -4.60 42.89 -0.92
C ASN A 30 -5.19 42.07 -2.07
N GLY A 31 -5.93 41.01 -1.73
CA GLY A 31 -6.70 40.26 -2.70
C GLY A 31 -6.99 38.88 -2.16
N SER A 32 -8.25 38.66 -1.82
CA SER A 32 -8.79 37.41 -1.29
C SER A 32 -8.54 36.24 -2.24
N ILE A 33 -7.42 35.55 -2.05
CA ILE A 33 -7.21 34.17 -2.48
C ILE A 33 -7.93 33.29 -1.46
N PRO A 34 -8.82 32.36 -1.85
CA PRO A 34 -9.38 31.40 -0.93
C PRO A 34 -8.23 30.59 -0.33
N THR A 35 -7.89 30.87 0.92
CA THR A 35 -7.03 29.98 1.67
C THR A 35 -7.86 28.75 1.97
N ASP A 36 -7.67 27.70 1.17
CA ASP A 36 -8.09 26.36 1.58
C ASP A 36 -7.54 26.16 2.99
N HIS A 37 -8.45 26.21 3.96
CA HIS A 37 -8.17 25.98 5.35
C HIS A 37 -7.73 24.53 5.47
N TRP A 38 -6.42 24.32 5.40
CA TRP A 38 -5.76 23.12 5.88
C TRP A 38 -5.94 23.12 7.40
N ASP A 39 -7.10 22.65 7.85
CA ASP A 39 -7.41 22.46 9.26
C ASP A 39 -6.51 21.33 9.77
N GLU A 40 -5.64 21.60 10.75
CA GLU A 40 -4.83 20.58 11.42
C GLU A 40 -5.71 19.45 11.98
N LYS A 41 -6.98 19.76 12.25
CA LYS A 41 -8.00 18.79 12.62
C LYS A 41 -8.26 17.76 11.51
N THR A 42 -8.11 18.10 10.22
CA THR A 42 -8.23 17.11 9.12
C THR A 42 -7.04 16.15 9.06
N PHE A 43 -5.86 16.54 9.58
CA PHE A 43 -4.68 15.66 9.62
C PHE A 43 -4.72 14.72 10.84
N GLU A 44 -5.23 15.21 11.98
CA GLU A 44 -5.48 14.39 13.17
C GLU A 44 -6.78 13.55 13.06
N ASP A 45 -7.83 14.02 12.38
CA ASP A 45 -9.03 13.23 12.05
C ASP A 45 -8.75 12.20 10.93
N LYS A 46 -7.76 12.46 10.06
CA LYS A 46 -7.16 11.47 9.14
C LYS A 46 -5.97 10.74 9.74
N LYS A 47 -5.79 10.79 11.06
CA LYS A 47 -5.13 9.72 11.81
C LYS A 47 -6.08 8.51 11.80
N MET A 48 -6.45 8.05 10.59
CA MET A 48 -6.91 6.70 10.36
C MET A 48 -5.90 5.84 11.10
N HIS A 49 -6.37 5.13 12.11
CA HIS A 49 -5.66 3.97 12.60
C HIS A 49 -5.30 3.14 11.37
N MET A 50 -4.03 3.21 10.94
CA MET A 50 -3.51 2.55 9.75
C MET A 50 -3.47 1.06 10.05
N ASN A 51 -4.65 0.43 10.05
CA ASN A 51 -4.77 -1.00 10.17
C ASN A 51 -4.39 -1.56 8.80
N ASN A 52 -3.20 -2.13 8.70
CA ASN A 52 -2.84 -2.95 7.54
C ASN A 52 -3.88 -4.06 7.44
N ILE A 53 -4.68 -4.04 6.37
CA ILE A 53 -5.61 -5.13 6.08
C ILE A 53 -4.81 -6.26 5.46
N PHE A 54 -5.04 -7.48 5.94
CA PHE A 54 -4.50 -8.70 5.38
C PHE A 54 -5.63 -9.57 4.86
N GLN A 55 -5.33 -10.38 3.86
CA GLN A 55 -6.19 -11.45 3.41
C GLN A 55 -5.50 -12.80 3.59
N GLY A 56 -6.26 -13.85 3.83
CA GLY A 56 -5.74 -15.21 3.87
C GLY A 56 -6.83 -16.23 3.58
N LYS A 57 -6.44 -17.37 3.01
CA LYS A 57 -7.33 -18.47 2.67
C LYS A 57 -7.40 -19.46 3.83
N ASP A 58 -8.61 -19.83 4.24
CA ASP A 58 -8.81 -20.87 5.26
C ASP A 58 -8.54 -22.29 4.69
N PHE A 59 -8.73 -23.29 5.56
CA PHE A 59 -8.53 -24.69 5.19
C PHE A 59 -9.65 -25.27 4.31
N ASP A 60 -10.78 -24.59 4.20
CA ASP A 60 -11.91 -24.95 3.33
C ASP A 60 -11.82 -24.25 1.96
N GLY A 61 -10.95 -23.25 1.85
CA GLY A 61 -10.67 -22.53 0.63
C GLY A 61 -11.35 -21.15 0.52
N ASN A 62 -11.93 -20.62 1.61
CA ASN A 62 -12.53 -19.29 1.61
C ASN A 62 -11.50 -18.22 1.97
N TRP A 63 -11.60 -17.07 1.32
CA TRP A 63 -10.78 -15.90 1.64
C TRP A 63 -11.41 -15.07 2.74
N HIS A 64 -10.58 -14.67 3.71
CA HIS A 64 -10.96 -13.79 4.82
C HIS A 64 -10.07 -12.56 4.81
N ALA A 65 -10.65 -11.38 5.04
CA ALA A 65 -9.93 -10.11 5.14
C ALA A 65 -10.04 -9.52 6.55
N GLY A 66 -8.96 -8.91 7.04
CA GLY A 66 -8.94 -8.27 8.35
C GLY A 66 -7.55 -8.18 8.96
N SER A 67 -7.48 -8.07 10.29
CA SER A 67 -6.21 -7.99 11.02
C SER A 67 -5.55 -9.36 11.14
N LEU A 68 -4.26 -9.43 10.78
CA LEU A 68 -3.44 -10.63 10.93
C LEU A 68 -2.96 -10.78 12.39
N THR A 69 -3.23 -11.94 12.97
CA THR A 69 -2.68 -12.38 14.26
C THR A 69 -1.85 -13.63 14.05
N ILE A 70 -0.61 -13.63 14.55
CA ILE A 70 0.27 -14.81 14.54
C ILE A 70 0.42 -15.31 15.97
N LEU A 71 -0.18 -16.47 16.24
CA LEU A 71 -0.03 -17.15 17.53
C LEU A 71 1.23 -18.01 17.48
N HIS A 72 2.21 -17.70 18.34
CA HIS A 72 3.45 -18.47 18.49
C HIS A 72 3.34 -19.60 19.53
N CYS A 73 2.29 -19.60 20.34
CA CYS A 73 1.99 -20.60 21.36
C CYS A 73 0.52 -21.00 21.30
N TYR A 74 0.17 -22.07 22.03
CA TYR A 74 -1.23 -22.43 22.24
C TYR A 74 -1.87 -21.46 23.22
N LEU A 75 -3.05 -20.94 22.89
CA LEU A 75 -3.87 -20.19 23.82
C LEU A 75 -4.99 -21.11 24.32
N CYS A 76 -4.92 -21.49 25.59
CA CYS A 76 -6.03 -22.15 26.25
C CYS A 76 -7.18 -21.16 26.35
N SER A 77 -8.32 -21.48 25.72
CA SER A 77 -9.53 -20.66 25.84
C SER A 77 -9.96 -20.58 27.31
N LEU A 78 -10.30 -19.39 27.79
CA LEU A 78 -10.99 -19.21 29.06
C LEU A 78 -12.41 -19.77 28.89
N GLU A 79 -12.62 -20.91 29.55
CA GLU A 79 -13.89 -21.49 29.98
C GLU A 79 -14.75 -22.32 29.01
N ARG A 80 -14.81 -22.15 27.68
CA ARG A 80 -15.72 -22.97 26.82
C ARG A 80 -15.32 -23.28 25.36
N GLY A 81 -14.05 -23.16 24.97
CA GLY A 81 -13.61 -23.41 23.59
C GLY A 81 -12.45 -24.40 23.45
N GLU A 82 -12.31 -25.01 22.27
CA GLU A 82 -11.08 -25.70 21.87
C GLU A 82 -9.89 -24.72 21.97
N PRO A 83 -8.73 -25.16 22.48
CA PRO A 83 -7.55 -24.32 22.54
C PRO A 83 -7.14 -23.86 21.15
N LEU A 84 -6.81 -22.58 21.02
CA LEU A 84 -6.26 -22.05 19.78
C LEU A 84 -4.86 -22.58 19.58
N LYS A 85 -4.62 -23.10 18.38
CA LYS A 85 -3.35 -23.67 17.99
C LYS A 85 -2.39 -22.56 17.56
N LYS A 86 -1.11 -22.89 17.54
CA LYS A 86 -0.09 -22.05 16.90
C LYS A 86 -0.45 -21.86 15.41
N GLY A 87 -0.34 -20.64 14.90
CA GLY A 87 -0.45 -20.33 13.48
C GLY A 87 -1.04 -18.96 13.16
N HIS A 88 -1.58 -18.80 11.96
CA HIS A 88 -1.98 -17.51 11.39
C HIS A 88 -3.50 -17.38 11.39
N TYR A 89 -3.97 -16.22 11.79
CA TYR A 89 -5.38 -15.94 11.95
C TYR A 89 -5.75 -14.58 11.35
N ILE A 90 -6.87 -14.50 10.64
CA ILE A 90 -7.45 -13.25 10.16
C ILE A 90 -8.69 -12.92 10.99
N SER A 91 -8.81 -11.69 11.49
CA SER A 91 -9.92 -11.27 12.35
C SER A 91 -10.58 -9.98 11.85
N SER A 92 -11.92 -9.96 11.83
CA SER A 92 -12.72 -8.81 11.38
C SER A 92 -12.89 -7.75 12.49
N GLU A 93 -11.78 -7.21 13.01
CA GLU A 93 -11.70 -6.04 13.92
C GLU A 93 -11.98 -6.24 15.43
N LEU A 94 -12.52 -7.39 15.91
CA LEU A 94 -12.85 -7.57 17.35
C LEU A 94 -11.96 -8.57 18.12
N GLY A 95 -10.83 -8.97 17.55
CA GLY A 95 -9.89 -9.87 18.21
C GLY A 95 -10.35 -11.34 18.26
N VAL A 96 -9.62 -12.10 19.08
CA VAL A 96 -9.41 -13.56 19.02
C VAL A 96 -10.65 -14.48 18.91
N PRO A 97 -11.83 -14.23 19.52
CA PRO A 97 -12.92 -15.20 19.47
C PRO A 97 -13.58 -15.37 18.08
N PHE A 98 -13.31 -14.49 17.12
CA PHE A 98 -13.90 -14.53 15.77
C PHE A 98 -12.82 -14.60 14.66
N ALA A 99 -11.65 -15.15 14.98
CA ALA A 99 -10.54 -15.18 14.03
C ALA A 99 -10.53 -16.47 13.20
N TYR A 100 -10.41 -16.33 11.87
CA TYR A 100 -10.32 -17.44 10.92
C TYR A 100 -8.92 -18.02 10.89
N TYR A 101 -8.78 -19.33 11.05
CA TYR A 101 -7.49 -20.02 10.92
C TYR A 101 -7.13 -20.16 9.45
N VAL A 102 -6.04 -19.52 9.02
CA VAL A 102 -5.67 -19.42 7.60
C VAL A 102 -4.33 -20.10 7.29
N ARG A 103 -4.16 -20.45 6.03
CA ARG A 103 -2.91 -20.96 5.46
C ARG A 103 -1.86 -19.85 5.39
N PRO A 104 -0.73 -19.98 6.09
CA PRO A 104 0.31 -18.94 6.14
C PRO A 104 0.79 -18.50 4.75
N GLU A 105 0.91 -19.44 3.81
CA GLU A 105 1.40 -19.22 2.44
C GLU A 105 0.44 -18.42 1.56
N THR A 106 -0.79 -18.20 2.00
CA THR A 106 -1.80 -17.38 1.32
C THR A 106 -2.00 -16.01 1.95
N VAL A 107 -1.32 -15.74 3.07
CA VAL A 107 -1.43 -14.46 3.77
C VAL A 107 -0.81 -13.37 2.92
N ARG A 108 -1.61 -12.35 2.59
CA ARG A 108 -1.24 -11.23 1.71
C ARG A 108 -1.68 -9.90 2.30
N GLN A 109 -0.88 -8.87 2.07
CA GLN A 109 -1.14 -7.52 2.57
C GLN A 109 -1.91 -6.71 1.51
N GLY A 110 -2.93 -5.96 1.93
CA GLY A 110 -3.61 -4.97 1.09
C GLY A 110 -2.65 -3.82 0.75
N VAL A 111 -2.60 -3.43 -0.52
CA VAL A 111 -1.63 -2.43 -1.02
C VAL A 111 -2.17 -1.01 -1.04
N ARG A 112 -3.44 -0.81 -0.69
CA ARG A 112 -4.16 0.47 -0.62
C ARG A 112 -4.25 1.20 -1.96
N LEU A 113 -4.20 0.43 -3.04
CA LEU A 113 -4.47 0.90 -4.40
C LEU A 113 -5.74 0.22 -4.89
N PRO A 114 -6.81 0.97 -5.16
CA PRO A 114 -7.99 0.41 -5.78
C PRO A 114 -7.74 0.13 -7.26
N ASP A 115 -8.40 -0.89 -7.81
CA ASP A 115 -8.54 -1.09 -9.25
C ASP A 115 -9.53 -0.10 -9.87
N ARG A 116 -9.74 -0.21 -11.17
CA ARG A 116 -10.71 0.60 -11.94
C ARG A 116 -12.13 0.58 -11.38
N PHE A 117 -12.53 -0.46 -10.66
CA PHE A 117 -13.86 -0.63 -10.09
C PHE A 117 -13.92 -0.29 -8.59
N GLY A 118 -12.81 0.19 -8.01
CA GLY A 118 -12.73 0.51 -6.60
C GLY A 118 -12.43 -0.69 -5.69
N ASN A 119 -12.10 -1.85 -6.26
CA ASN A 119 -11.72 -3.02 -5.47
C ASN A 119 -10.29 -2.84 -4.95
N GLU A 120 -10.09 -3.04 -3.65
CA GLU A 120 -8.77 -3.02 -3.03
C GLU A 120 -7.88 -4.12 -3.61
N MET A 121 -6.68 -3.75 -4.09
CA MET A 121 -5.66 -4.70 -4.49
C MET A 121 -4.89 -5.26 -3.28
N PHE A 122 -4.46 -6.50 -3.38
CA PHE A 122 -3.60 -7.20 -2.44
C PHE A 122 -2.32 -7.68 -3.12
N ASP A 123 -1.26 -7.88 -2.32
CA ASP A 123 -0.05 -8.53 -2.79
C ASP A 123 -0.38 -9.89 -3.43
N GLY A 124 0.06 -10.09 -4.67
CA GLY A 124 -0.24 -11.27 -5.48
C GLY A 124 -1.57 -11.29 -6.21
N ASP A 125 -2.34 -10.20 -6.21
CA ASP A 125 -3.37 -10.02 -7.23
C ASP A 125 -2.77 -9.93 -8.63
N ILE A 126 -3.50 -10.46 -9.61
CA ILE A 126 -3.18 -10.39 -11.03
C ILE A 126 -4.12 -9.35 -11.64
N THR A 127 -3.54 -8.30 -12.21
CA THR A 127 -4.27 -7.21 -12.85
C THR A 127 -4.06 -7.20 -14.35
N GLU A 128 -5.05 -6.71 -15.09
CA GLU A 128 -4.98 -6.51 -16.54
C GLU A 128 -5.04 -5.01 -16.86
N LEU A 129 -4.16 -4.55 -17.76
CA LEU A 129 -4.17 -3.20 -18.33
C LEU A 129 -4.11 -3.29 -19.86
N GLU A 130 -4.96 -2.53 -20.54
CA GLU A 130 -4.88 -2.37 -21.99
C GLU A 130 -3.95 -1.19 -22.34
N VAL A 131 -2.88 -1.49 -23.09
CA VAL A 131 -1.88 -0.53 -23.56
C VAL A 131 -1.80 -0.67 -25.08
N GLU A 132 -2.15 0.39 -25.81
CA GLU A 132 -2.07 0.42 -27.28
C GLU A 132 -2.85 -0.73 -27.98
N GLY A 133 -3.97 -1.18 -27.39
CA GLY A 133 -4.80 -2.27 -27.90
C GLY A 133 -4.31 -3.67 -27.53
N GLU A 134 -3.21 -3.77 -26.79
CA GLU A 134 -2.70 -5.02 -26.23
C GLU A 134 -3.04 -5.12 -24.74
N LYS A 135 -3.60 -6.26 -24.33
CA LYS A 135 -3.85 -6.57 -22.93
C LYS A 135 -2.58 -7.15 -22.31
N ARG A 136 -2.11 -6.52 -21.24
CA ARG A 136 -0.97 -7.00 -20.46
C ARG A 136 -1.42 -7.35 -19.05
N ARG A 137 -0.87 -8.44 -18.53
CA ARG A 137 -1.13 -8.90 -17.17
C ARG A 137 0.06 -8.56 -16.27
N PHE A 138 -0.26 -8.09 -15.08
CA PHE A 138 0.73 -7.70 -14.09
C PHE A 138 0.43 -8.41 -12.80
N VAL A 139 1.46 -8.71 -12.02
CA VAL A 139 1.28 -9.18 -10.65
C VAL A 139 1.59 -8.06 -9.69
N VAL A 140 0.65 -7.76 -8.81
CA VAL A 140 0.82 -6.76 -7.74
C VAL A 140 1.83 -7.30 -6.73
N ARG A 141 2.81 -6.48 -6.37
CA ARG A 141 3.86 -6.82 -5.42
C ARG A 141 4.17 -5.68 -4.47
N ILE A 142 4.53 -6.02 -3.24
CA ILE A 142 5.21 -5.12 -2.31
C ILE A 142 6.70 -5.49 -2.25
N GLY A 143 7.60 -4.51 -2.34
CA GLY A 143 9.02 -4.76 -2.12
C GLY A 143 9.92 -3.58 -2.44
N THR A 144 11.22 -3.85 -2.53
CA THR A 144 12.23 -2.82 -2.81
C THR A 144 12.71 -2.91 -4.27
N VAL A 145 12.70 -1.77 -4.96
CA VAL A 145 13.27 -1.61 -6.30
C VAL A 145 14.33 -0.52 -6.25
N VAL A 146 15.46 -0.78 -6.90
CA VAL A 146 16.53 0.21 -7.07
C VAL A 146 16.39 0.84 -8.45
N ARG A 147 16.32 2.17 -8.50
CA ARG A 147 16.17 2.96 -9.72
C ARG A 147 17.02 4.21 -9.66
N ASP A 148 17.42 4.67 -10.83
CA ASP A 148 18.02 5.97 -11.02
C ASP A 148 16.88 6.98 -11.18
N ILE A 149 16.92 8.08 -10.42
CA ILE A 149 15.86 9.09 -10.35
C ILE A 149 16.49 10.46 -10.57
N GLU A 150 15.83 11.28 -11.38
CA GLU A 150 16.17 12.69 -11.53
C GLU A 150 15.76 13.46 -10.27
N CYS A 151 16.71 14.16 -9.67
CA CYS A 151 16.44 14.99 -8.50
C CYS A 151 16.05 16.41 -8.91
N ASP A 152 15.07 16.97 -8.19
CA ASP A 152 14.72 18.38 -8.35
C ASP A 152 15.71 19.29 -7.60
N PRO A 153 16.06 20.46 -8.14
CA PRO A 153 16.71 21.52 -7.37
C PRO A 153 15.84 21.93 -6.16
N PRO A 154 16.43 22.12 -4.96
CA PRO A 154 17.85 22.30 -4.66
C PRO A 154 18.55 21.04 -4.13
N PHE A 155 17.96 19.86 -4.30
CA PHE A 155 18.49 18.63 -3.71
C PHE A 155 19.71 18.12 -4.48
N SER A 156 19.60 18.07 -5.81
CA SER A 156 20.70 17.82 -6.77
C SER A 156 20.21 18.20 -8.18
N GLU A 157 21.12 18.52 -9.09
CA GLU A 157 20.83 18.65 -10.54
C GLU A 157 21.23 17.37 -11.32
N GLU A 158 21.56 16.29 -10.60
CA GLU A 158 22.04 15.02 -11.14
C GLU A 158 21.01 13.88 -10.96
N ILE A 159 21.27 12.77 -11.65
CA ILE A 159 20.54 11.51 -11.47
C ILE A 159 21.14 10.75 -10.29
N GLU A 160 20.30 10.42 -9.30
CA GLU A 160 20.71 9.66 -8.12
C GLU A 160 20.09 8.26 -8.08
N ARG A 161 20.83 7.32 -7.52
CA ARG A 161 20.38 5.93 -7.36
C ARG A 161 19.62 5.76 -6.07
N ALA A 162 18.30 5.61 -6.17
CA ALA A 162 17.40 5.45 -5.05
C ALA A 162 17.01 3.98 -4.81
N SER A 163 16.88 3.62 -3.55
CA SER A 163 16.27 2.35 -3.10
C SER A 163 14.86 2.65 -2.60
N ILE A 164 13.85 2.35 -3.41
CA ILE A 164 12.45 2.64 -3.11
C ILE A 164 11.77 1.36 -2.63
N THR A 165 11.13 1.41 -1.46
CA THR A 165 10.26 0.33 -0.97
C THR A 165 8.81 0.76 -1.14
N GLY A 166 8.02 -0.04 -1.86
CA GLY A 166 6.62 0.27 -2.13
C GLY A 166 5.95 -0.78 -2.99
N VAL A 167 4.81 -0.40 -3.54
CA VAL A 167 4.02 -1.23 -4.45
C VAL A 167 4.60 -1.12 -5.85
N TYR A 168 4.71 -2.25 -6.56
CA TYR A 168 5.05 -2.29 -7.97
C TYR A 168 4.25 -3.37 -8.69
N PHE A 169 4.11 -3.19 -9.99
CA PHE A 169 3.51 -4.14 -10.92
C PHE A 169 4.63 -4.92 -11.59
N GLU A 170 4.63 -6.23 -11.40
CA GLU A 170 5.59 -7.14 -12.01
C GLU A 170 5.05 -7.65 -13.35
N TRP A 171 5.85 -7.50 -14.42
CA TRP A 171 5.51 -7.96 -15.77
C TRP A 171 6.79 -8.40 -16.48
N GLU A 172 6.87 -9.65 -16.95
CA GLU A 172 8.06 -10.23 -17.59
C GLU A 172 9.37 -10.01 -16.80
N GLY A 173 9.32 -10.11 -15.46
CA GLY A 173 10.45 -9.83 -14.57
C GLY A 173 10.83 -8.35 -14.42
N LYS A 174 10.15 -7.43 -15.13
CA LYS A 174 10.26 -5.99 -14.94
C LYS A 174 9.40 -5.56 -13.75
N LYS A 175 9.92 -4.62 -12.96
CA LYS A 175 9.23 -4.01 -11.83
C LYS A 175 8.88 -2.57 -12.16
N LEU A 176 7.59 -2.31 -12.35
CA LEU A 176 7.05 -1.03 -12.79
C LEU A 176 6.31 -0.37 -11.63
N PHE A 177 6.66 0.87 -11.31
CA PHE A 177 5.90 1.65 -10.34
C PHE A 177 4.58 2.12 -10.94
N PRO A 178 3.52 2.33 -10.14
CA PRO A 178 2.31 2.98 -10.61
C PRO A 178 2.65 4.38 -11.11
N LEU A 179 2.56 4.59 -12.42
CA LEU A 179 2.76 5.89 -13.03
C LEU A 179 1.43 6.63 -13.09
N VAL A 180 1.55 7.95 -13.27
CA VAL A 180 0.42 8.85 -13.47
C VAL A 180 0.49 9.36 -14.90
N ASP A 181 -0.64 9.32 -15.61
CA ASP A 181 -0.69 9.81 -16.97
C ASP A 181 -0.83 11.34 -17.05
N LYS A 182 -0.90 11.89 -18.27
CA LYS A 182 -1.03 13.33 -18.54
C LYS A 182 -2.33 13.97 -18.01
N HIS A 183 -3.27 13.16 -17.51
CA HIS A 183 -4.55 13.57 -16.95
C HIS A 183 -4.62 13.34 -15.43
N ASP A 184 -3.47 13.11 -14.79
CA ASP A 184 -3.35 12.82 -13.37
C ASP A 184 -4.04 11.51 -12.94
N VAL A 185 -4.28 10.58 -13.89
CA VAL A 185 -4.87 9.27 -13.59
C VAL A 185 -3.76 8.25 -13.34
N PRO A 186 -3.72 7.61 -12.16
CA PRO A 186 -2.73 6.59 -11.87
C PRO A 186 -3.08 5.27 -12.56
N ASP A 187 -2.05 4.49 -12.93
CA ASP A 187 -2.23 3.23 -13.68
C ASP A 187 -3.22 2.25 -13.01
N ASN A 188 -3.25 2.18 -11.68
CA ASN A 188 -4.12 1.27 -10.93
C ASN A 188 -5.61 1.54 -11.21
N GLU A 189 -6.01 2.79 -11.43
CA GLU A 189 -7.40 3.15 -11.74
C GLU A 189 -7.83 2.74 -13.17
N ARG A 190 -6.87 2.29 -13.98
CA ARG A 190 -7.12 1.73 -15.31
C ARG A 190 -7.00 0.21 -15.35
N MET A 191 -6.38 -0.37 -14.33
CA MET A 191 -6.19 -1.80 -14.15
C MET A 191 -7.47 -2.47 -13.64
N VAL A 192 -7.66 -3.74 -14.01
CA VAL A 192 -8.74 -4.58 -13.49
C VAL A 192 -8.15 -5.79 -12.81
N ILE A 193 -8.57 -6.10 -11.58
CA ILE A 193 -8.20 -7.37 -10.93
C ILE A 193 -8.93 -8.52 -11.65
N ILE A 194 -8.18 -9.50 -12.12
CA ILE A 194 -8.71 -10.67 -12.85
C ILE A 194 -8.50 -12.00 -12.12
N GLY A 195 -7.76 -11.99 -11.01
CA GLY A 195 -7.48 -13.18 -10.21
C GLY A 195 -6.33 -12.94 -9.24
N ASN A 196 -5.78 -14.02 -8.69
CA ASN A 196 -4.59 -13.97 -7.85
C ASN A 196 -3.69 -15.18 -8.12
N VAL A 197 -2.42 -15.11 -7.70
CA VAL A 197 -1.42 -16.15 -7.98
C VAL A 197 -1.71 -17.51 -7.34
N TRP A 198 -2.62 -17.58 -6.36
CA TRP A 198 -2.98 -18.82 -5.67
C TRP A 198 -4.19 -19.52 -6.30
N ASP A 199 -5.23 -18.75 -6.65
CA ASP A 199 -6.45 -19.29 -7.25
C ASP A 199 -6.39 -19.39 -8.76
N ASN A 200 -5.58 -18.55 -9.40
CA ASN A 200 -5.48 -18.42 -10.85
C ASN A 200 -4.02 -18.47 -11.36
N PRO A 201 -3.21 -19.47 -10.97
CA PRO A 201 -1.83 -19.58 -11.45
C PRO A 201 -1.75 -19.75 -12.98
N GLU A 202 -2.80 -20.26 -13.63
CA GLU A 202 -2.90 -20.39 -15.09
C GLU A 202 -2.83 -19.04 -15.81
N LEU A 203 -3.26 -17.94 -15.17
CA LEU A 203 -3.19 -16.60 -15.77
C LEU A 203 -1.75 -16.11 -15.93
N LEU A 204 -0.78 -16.74 -15.25
CA LEU A 204 0.65 -16.44 -15.33
C LEU A 204 1.37 -17.12 -16.51
N GLN A 205 0.73 -18.08 -17.18
CA GLN A 205 1.37 -18.85 -18.25
C GLN A 205 1.53 -18.06 -19.56
N ASP A 206 0.82 -16.93 -19.69
CA ASP A 206 0.82 -16.05 -20.86
C ASP A 206 1.47 -14.67 -20.59
N ILE A 207 2.28 -14.54 -19.53
CA ILE A 207 2.91 -13.25 -19.14
C ILE A 207 4.36 -13.19 -19.58
#